data_AF-A0ABD4ZYE9-F1
#
_entry.id   AF-A0ABD4ZYE9-F1
#
_cell.length_a   1.000
_cell.length_b   1.000
_cell.length_c   1.000
_cell.angle_alpha   90.00
_cell.angle_beta   90.00
_cell.angle_gamma   90.00
#
_symmetry.space_group_name_H-M   'P 1'
#
loop_
_entity.id
_entity.type
_entity.pdbx_description
1 polymer ?
#
loop_
_entity_poly.entity_id
_entity_poly.type
_entity_poly.pdbx_seq_one_letter_code
_entity_poly.pdbx_strand_id
1 'polypeptide(L)'
;MGEMAEYWKDVKPYLKERRTQHVNRMGNSALKNVAALGFEFKHYPNNHQFAIDTPKGTVDYWGTTGTWIDRKTKRRGRGLHSLRKYVSGS
;
A
#
# COMPACT_ATOMS: atom_id res chain seq x y z
N MET A 1 -23.01 -22.19 24.85
CA MET A 1 -22.71 -21.44 23.60
C MET A 1 -22.65 -19.91 23.80
N GLY A 2 -22.44 -19.39 25.02
CA GLY A 2 -22.38 -17.93 25.30
C GLY A 2 -20.96 -17.34 25.36
N GLU A 3 -19.98 -18.09 25.87
CA GLU A 3 -18.60 -17.58 26.09
C GLU A 3 -17.87 -17.20 24.80
N MET A 4 -18.12 -17.90 23.69
CA MET A 4 -17.49 -17.57 22.40
C MET A 4 -17.97 -16.22 21.86
N ALA A 5 -19.22 -15.83 22.11
CA ALA A 5 -19.76 -14.55 21.64
C ALA A 5 -19.16 -13.36 22.40
N GLU A 6 -18.88 -13.52 23.69
CA GLU A 6 -18.17 -12.52 24.51
C GLU A 6 -16.70 -12.41 24.12
N TYR A 7 -16.01 -13.54 23.89
CA TYR A 7 -14.64 -13.53 23.36
C TYR A 7 -14.51 -12.72 22.06
N TRP A 8 -15.46 -12.88 21.12
CA TRP A 8 -15.46 -12.11 19.88
C TRP A 8 -15.80 -10.63 20.05
N LYS A 9 -16.48 -10.23 21.14
CA LYS A 9 -16.80 -8.82 21.42
C LYS A 9 -15.54 -8.01 21.76
N ASP A 10 -14.60 -8.60 22.49
CA ASP A 10 -13.36 -7.93 22.91
C ASP A 10 -12.20 -8.14 21.91
N VAL A 11 -12.17 -9.26 21.20
CA VAL A 11 -11.10 -9.55 20.23
C VAL A 11 -11.24 -8.73 18.94
N LYS A 12 -12.47 -8.47 18.47
CA LYS A 12 -12.71 -7.67 17.25
C LYS A 12 -12.17 -6.23 17.35
N PRO A 13 -12.41 -5.45 18.42
CA PRO A 13 -11.84 -4.11 18.55
C PRO A 13 -10.32 -4.14 18.66
N TYR A 14 -9.73 -5.10 19.40
CA TYR A 14 -8.27 -5.24 19.49
C TYR A 14 -7.60 -5.56 18.14
N LEU A 15 -8.20 -6.44 17.33
CA LEU A 15 -7.72 -6.73 15.97
C LEU A 15 -7.85 -5.52 15.04
N LYS A 16 -8.91 -4.71 15.20
CA LYS A 16 -9.08 -3.46 14.45
C LYS A 16 -7.99 -2.45 14.82
N GLU A 17 -7.68 -2.27 16.10
CA GLU A 17 -6.62 -1.36 16.54
C GLU A 17 -5.23 -1.79 16.05
N ARG A 18 -4.88 -3.08 16.17
CA ARG A 18 -3.62 -3.60 15.62
C ARG A 18 -3.50 -3.37 14.12
N ARG A 19 -4.59 -3.55 13.37
CA ARG A 19 -4.63 -3.26 11.94
C ARG A 19 -4.40 -1.78 11.65
N THR A 20 -5.04 -0.88 12.39
CA THR A 20 -4.86 0.58 12.24
C THR A 20 -3.40 1.00 12.51
N GLN A 21 -2.79 0.49 13.58
CA GLN A 21 -1.38 0.78 13.89
C GLN A 21 -0.44 0.25 12.82
N HIS A 22 -0.67 -0.97 12.32
CA HIS A 22 0.10 -1.56 11.23
C HIS A 22 -0.01 -0.75 9.94
N VAL A 23 -1.23 -0.36 9.57
CA VAL A 23 -1.54 0.45 8.38
C VAL A 23 -0.84 1.82 8.45
N ASN A 24 -0.89 2.50 9.61
CA ASN A 24 -0.19 3.77 9.81
C ASN A 24 1.34 3.64 9.71
N ARG A 25 1.93 2.59 10.30
CA ARG A 25 3.37 2.32 10.20
C ARG A 25 3.79 2.03 8.76
N MET A 26 3.00 1.25 8.02
CA MET A 26 3.29 0.91 6.62
C MET A 26 3.12 2.10 5.68
N GLY A 27 2.09 2.93 5.87
CA GLY A 27 1.86 4.14 5.08
C GLY A 27 3.04 5.11 5.14
N ASN A 28 3.57 5.36 6.34
CA ASN A 28 4.74 6.24 6.53
C ASN A 28 6.02 5.68 5.89
N SER A 29 6.24 4.36 5.97
CA SER A 29 7.37 3.70 5.31
C SER A 29 7.23 3.72 3.78
N ALA A 30 6.02 3.48 3.28
CA ALA A 30 5.72 3.51 1.86
C ALA A 30 5.96 4.90 1.25
N LEU A 31 5.60 5.98 1.94
CA LEU A 31 5.84 7.35 1.47
C LEU A 31 7.32 7.62 1.25
N LYS A 32 8.19 7.26 2.21
CA LYS A 32 9.65 7.40 2.06
C LYS A 32 10.17 6.61 0.87
N ASN A 33 9.69 5.38 0.71
CA ASN A 33 10.10 4.49 -0.36
C ASN A 33 9.66 4.96 -1.75
N VAL A 34 8.45 5.49 -1.87
CA VAL A 34 7.92 6.05 -3.12
C VAL A 34 8.65 7.34 -3.47
N ALA A 35 8.90 8.23 -2.50
CA ALA A 35 9.69 9.43 -2.71
C ALA A 35 11.12 9.11 -3.19
N ALA A 36 11.72 8.04 -2.68
CA ALA A 36 13.04 7.56 -3.13
C ALA A 36 13.07 7.05 -4.59
N LEU A 37 11.91 6.82 -5.23
CA LEU A 37 11.86 6.49 -6.66
C LEU A 37 12.14 7.71 -7.54
N GLY A 38 12.03 8.94 -7.00
CA GLY A 38 12.33 10.18 -7.74
C GLY A 38 11.29 10.58 -8.78
N PHE A 39 10.08 10.02 -8.69
CA PHE A 39 8.96 10.40 -9.55
C PHE A 39 7.98 11.30 -8.79
N GLU A 40 7.30 12.17 -9.53
CA GLU A 40 6.14 12.89 -9.02
C GLU A 40 5.06 11.88 -8.60
N PHE A 41 4.39 12.11 -7.48
CA PHE A 41 3.31 11.23 -7.03
C PHE A 41 2.24 11.97 -6.25
N LYS A 42 1.00 11.48 -6.35
CA LYS A 42 -0.12 11.88 -5.52
C LYS A 42 -0.42 10.81 -4.48
N HIS A 43 -0.38 11.18 -3.21
CA HIS A 43 -0.72 10.28 -2.10
C HIS A 43 -2.20 10.42 -1.71
N TYR A 44 -2.89 9.29 -1.66
CA TYR A 44 -4.26 9.14 -1.17
C TYR A 44 -4.22 8.47 0.21
N PRO A 45 -4.28 9.26 1.30
CA PRO A 45 -4.07 8.72 2.65
C PRO A 45 -5.17 7.74 3.09
N ASN A 46 -6.39 7.88 2.58
CA ASN A 46 -7.53 7.03 2.99
C ASN A 46 -7.32 5.54 2.66
N ASN A 47 -6.58 5.22 1.61
CA ASN A 47 -6.32 3.84 1.19
C ASN A 47 -4.81 3.54 1.04
N HIS A 48 -3.95 4.46 1.49
CA HIS A 48 -2.49 4.39 1.32
C HIS A 48 -2.06 4.10 -0.12
N GLN A 49 -2.79 4.65 -1.08
CA GLN A 49 -2.46 4.56 -2.49
C GLN A 49 -1.58 5.73 -2.88
N PHE A 50 -0.58 5.44 -3.71
CA PHE A 50 0.32 6.40 -4.31
C PHE A 50 0.13 6.29 -5.82
N ALA A 51 -0.41 7.33 -6.45
CA ALA A 51 -0.44 7.42 -7.90
C ALA A 51 0.87 8.08 -8.34
N ILE A 52 1.77 7.28 -8.91
CA ILE A 52 3.14 7.66 -9.27
C ILE A 52 3.17 7.93 -10.77
N ASP A 53 3.56 9.14 -11.17
CA ASP A 53 3.64 9.52 -12.57
C ASP A 53 5.03 9.20 -13.12
N THR A 54 5.07 8.21 -14.02
CA THR A 54 6.30 7.71 -14.63
C THR A 54 6.29 8.00 -16.13
N PRO A 55 7.44 7.98 -16.82
CA PRO A 55 7.50 8.13 -18.28
C PRO A 55 6.67 7.09 -19.06
N LYS A 56 6.39 5.93 -18.44
CA LYS A 56 5.56 4.86 -19.04
C LYS A 56 4.06 5.07 -18.84
N GLY A 57 3.68 5.95 -17.92
CA GLY A 57 2.31 6.22 -17.48
C GLY A 57 2.19 6.29 -15.95
N THR A 58 0.96 6.47 -15.47
CA THR A 58 0.67 6.50 -14.04
C THR A 58 0.57 5.09 -13.46
N VAL A 59 1.33 4.83 -12.41
CA VAL A 59 1.34 3.57 -11.65
C VAL A 59 0.71 3.80 -10.29
N ASP A 60 -0.36 3.06 -9.98
CA ASP A 60 -0.93 3.02 -8.64
C ASP A 60 -0.16 2.03 -7.78
N TYR A 61 0.35 2.46 -6.64
CA TYR A 61 1.03 1.63 -5.64
C TYR A 61 0.31 1.70 -4.31
N TRP A 62 0.04 0.56 -3.67
CA TRP A 62 -0.56 0.49 -2.35
C TRP A 62 0.51 0.19 -1.31
N GLY A 63 0.79 1.14 -0.43
CA GLY A 63 1.83 1.02 0.59
C GLY A 63 1.56 -0.08 1.62
N THR A 64 0.30 -0.42 1.86
CA THR A 64 -0.13 -1.43 2.83
C THR A 64 0.05 -2.86 2.33
N THR A 65 -0.20 -3.13 1.04
CA THR A 65 -0.07 -4.47 0.46
C THR A 65 1.23 -4.65 -0.32
N GLY A 66 1.86 -3.54 -0.70
CA GLY A 66 2.97 -3.47 -1.63
C GLY A 66 2.56 -3.73 -3.08
N THR A 67 1.26 -3.81 -3.40
CA THR A 67 0.79 -4.06 -4.76
C THR A 67 1.00 -2.81 -5.61
N TRP A 68 1.34 -2.99 -6.89
CA TRP A 68 1.28 -1.91 -7.87
C TRP A 68 0.58 -2.34 -9.15
N ILE A 69 -0.04 -1.37 -9.84
CA ILE A 69 -0.75 -1.54 -11.11
C ILE A 69 -0.43 -0.34 -12.01
N ASP A 70 0.02 -0.59 -13.23
CA ASP A 70 0.05 0.42 -14.29
C ASP A 70 -1.35 0.62 -14.86
N ARG A 71 -1.84 1.87 -14.84
CA ARG A 71 -3.18 2.21 -15.37
C ARG A 71 -3.30 1.98 -16.87
N LYS A 72 -2.22 2.17 -17.63
CA LYS A 72 -2.20 2.08 -19.10
C LYS A 72 -2.13 0.63 -19.57
N THR A 73 -1.11 -0.13 -19.14
CA THR A 73 -0.93 -1.52 -19.59
C THR A 73 -1.70 -2.55 -18.76
N LYS A 74 -2.28 -2.15 -17.61
CA LYS A 74 -2.88 -3.06 -16.62
C LYS A 74 -1.91 -4.08 -16.03
N ARG A 75 -0.60 -3.93 -16.30
CA ARG A 75 0.44 -4.76 -15.67
C ARG A 75 0.44 -4.49 -14.18
N ARG A 76 0.64 -5.56 -13.42
CA ARG A 76 0.60 -5.53 -11.97
C ARG A 76 1.74 -6.33 -11.39
N GLY A 77 2.16 -5.96 -10.20
CA GLY A 77 3.18 -6.66 -9.45
C GLY A 77 3.05 -6.39 -7.97
N ARG A 78 4.02 -6.90 -7.22
CA ARG A 78 4.07 -6.75 -5.77
C ARG A 78 5.48 -6.47 -5.28
N GLY A 79 5.58 -5.57 -4.31
CA GLY A 79 6.81 -5.10 -3.70
C GLY A 79 7.41 -3.90 -4.44
N LEU A 80 8.17 -3.10 -3.67
CA LEU A 80 8.86 -1.91 -4.18
C LEU A 80 9.97 -2.29 -5.18
N HIS A 81 10.64 -3.42 -4.99
CA HIS A 81 11.70 -3.90 -5.89
C HIS A 81 11.17 -4.19 -7.30
N SER A 82 10.02 -4.87 -7.40
CA SER A 82 9.42 -5.15 -8.71
C SER A 82 8.87 -3.89 -9.36
N LEU A 83 8.32 -2.96 -8.57
CA LEU A 83 7.93 -1.63 -9.05
C LEU A 83 9.15 -0.90 -9.62
N ARG A 84 10.26 -0.85 -8.88
CA ARG A 84 11.51 -0.20 -9.28
C ARG A 84 12.02 -0.77 -10.61
N LYS A 85 12.09 -2.09 -10.76
CA LYS A 85 12.48 -2.74 -12.02
C LYS A 85 11.54 -2.35 -13.17
N TYR A 86 10.23 -2.36 -12.91
CA TYR A 86 9.23 -2.03 -13.91
C TYR A 86 9.38 -0.59 -14.41
N VAL A 87 9.60 0.38 -13.51
CA VAL A 87 9.75 1.80 -13.88
C VAL A 87 11.14 2.11 -14.43
N SER A 88 12.21 1.51 -13.91
CA SER A 88 13.59 1.70 -14.38
C SER A 88 13.89 0.98 -15.69
N GLY A 89 13.08 0.01 -16.09
CA GLY A 89 13.28 -0.75 -17.33
C GLY A 89 14.50 -1.68 -17.32
N SER A 90 14.94 -2.11 -16.14
CA SER A 90 16.09 -3.02 -15.95
C SER A 90 15.68 -4.48 -15.84
#